data_AF-A0A434S338-F1
#
_entry.id   AF-A0A434S338-F1
#
_cell.length_a   1.000
_cell.length_b   1.000
_cell.length_c   1.000
_cell.angle_alpha   90.00
_cell.angle_beta   90.00
_cell.angle_gamma   90.00
#
_symmetry.space_group_name_H-M   'P 1'
#
loop_
_entity.id
_entity.type
_entity.pdbx_description
1 polymer ?
#
loop_
_entity_poly.entity_id
_entity_poly.type
_entity_poly.pdbx_seq_one_letter_code
_entity_poly.pdbx_strand_id
1 'polypeptide(L)'
;LGHRFHPIDPRAPRLIELTRDFAGRGVVSGRFADIAEAIEAEVATRKGKTIPLNIDGATAVIYGELGFPPPLTRGLFVLSRSVGILAHAWEQSQESDRNKGPLPKEWLWAYSGTPARPFPGDSD
;
A
#
# COMPACT_ATOMS: atom_id res chain seq x y z
N LEU A 1 3.98 -5.69 -7.48
CA LEU A 1 5.28 -6.29 -7.08
C LEU A 1 6.10 -5.25 -6.34
N GLY A 2 6.91 -5.70 -5.40
CA GLY A 2 7.88 -4.91 -4.67
C GLY A 2 7.44 -4.61 -3.26
N HIS A 3 8.39 -4.67 -2.34
CA HIS A 3 8.20 -4.33 -0.94
C HIS A 3 9.46 -3.64 -0.43
N ARG A 4 9.31 -2.59 0.39
CA ARG A 4 10.45 -1.81 0.90
C ARG A 4 11.27 -2.55 1.96
N PHE A 5 10.59 -3.32 2.79
CA PHE A 5 11.15 -3.89 4.02
C PHE A 5 11.21 -5.43 4.05
N HIS A 6 10.55 -6.09 3.10
CA HIS A 6 10.35 -7.54 3.16
C HIS A 6 10.89 -8.15 1.88
N PRO A 7 11.83 -9.10 1.96
CA PRO A 7 12.28 -9.87 0.80
C PRO A 7 11.12 -10.65 0.15
N ILE A 8 10.15 -11.07 0.97
CA ILE A 8 8.89 -11.70 0.58
C ILE A 8 7.81 -11.08 1.48
N ASP A 9 6.74 -10.53 0.91
CA ASP A 9 5.60 -10.05 1.71
C ASP A 9 4.95 -11.26 2.40
N PRO A 10 4.91 -11.36 3.74
CA PRO A 10 4.43 -12.55 4.42
C PRO A 10 2.95 -12.85 4.18
N ARG A 11 2.17 -11.87 3.72
CA ARG A 11 0.73 -12.00 3.48
C ARG A 11 0.44 -12.60 2.10
N ALA A 12 1.26 -12.26 1.11
CA ALA A 12 0.98 -12.61 -0.28
C ALA A 12 1.00 -14.13 -0.54
N PRO A 13 1.99 -14.91 -0.09
CA PRO A 13 2.01 -16.35 -0.31
C PRO A 13 0.76 -17.06 0.21
N ARG A 14 0.31 -16.72 1.43
CA ARG A 14 -0.87 -17.37 2.01
C ARG A 14 -2.15 -17.06 1.24
N LEU A 15 -2.28 -15.83 0.73
CA LEU A 15 -3.44 -15.44 -0.09
C LEU A 15 -3.45 -16.12 -1.46
N ILE A 16 -2.28 -16.28 -2.08
CA ILE A 16 -2.15 -17.02 -3.34
C ILE A 16 -2.44 -18.50 -3.10
N GLU A 17 -1.89 -19.12 -2.06
CA GLU A 17 -2.17 -20.51 -1.69
C GLU A 17 -3.68 -20.76 -1.52
N LEU A 18 -4.38 -19.90 -0.76
CA LEU A 18 -5.84 -19.99 -0.64
C LEU A 18 -6.54 -19.85 -1.99
N THR A 19 -6.11 -18.91 -2.84
CA THR A 19 -6.67 -18.75 -4.19
C THR A 19 -6.47 -20.03 -5.02
N ARG A 20 -5.30 -20.67 -4.92
CA ARG A 20 -5.00 -21.95 -5.56
C ARG A 20 -5.88 -23.08 -5.04
N ASP A 21 -6.12 -23.16 -3.73
CA ASP A 21 -7.03 -24.13 -3.13
C ASP A 21 -8.47 -23.98 -3.67
N PHE A 22 -8.96 -22.74 -3.77
CA PHE A 22 -10.28 -22.46 -4.37
C PHE A 22 -10.32 -22.78 -5.87
N ALA A 23 -9.23 -22.56 -6.60
CA ALA A 23 -9.11 -22.95 -8.00
C ALA A 23 -9.12 -24.47 -8.16
N GLY A 24 -8.40 -25.22 -7.31
CA GLY A 24 -8.40 -26.68 -7.30
C GLY A 24 -9.76 -27.30 -7.00
N ARG A 25 -10.64 -26.55 -6.31
CA ARG A 25 -12.05 -26.91 -6.07
C ARG A 25 -13.01 -26.44 -7.17
N GLY A 26 -12.51 -25.77 -8.22
CA GLY A 26 -13.32 -25.22 -9.31
C GLY A 26 -14.19 -24.02 -8.92
N VAL A 27 -13.92 -23.37 -7.77
CA VAL A 27 -14.69 -22.19 -7.32
C VAL A 27 -14.27 -20.94 -8.08
N VAL A 28 -13.00 -20.86 -8.44
CA VAL A 28 -12.42 -19.81 -9.29
C VAL A 28 -11.52 -20.43 -10.35
N SER A 29 -11.06 -19.64 -11.32
CA SER A 29 -10.29 -20.16 -12.45
C SER A 29 -8.81 -20.42 -12.12
N GLY A 30 -8.24 -19.62 -11.22
CA GLY A 30 -6.80 -19.58 -10.95
C GLY A 30 -5.97 -18.83 -12.00
N ARG A 31 -6.59 -18.35 -13.09
CA ARG A 31 -5.92 -17.65 -14.20
C ARG A 31 -5.16 -16.41 -13.74
N PHE A 32 -5.71 -15.63 -12.82
CA PHE A 32 -5.06 -14.41 -12.34
C PHE A 32 -3.86 -14.72 -11.45
N ALA A 33 -3.89 -15.84 -10.71
CA ALA A 33 -2.73 -16.31 -9.97
C ALA A 33 -1.60 -16.74 -10.93
N ASP A 34 -1.93 -17.45 -12.03
CA ASP A 34 -0.96 -17.79 -13.07
C ASP A 34 -0.31 -16.55 -13.68
N ILE A 35 -1.12 -15.53 -14.00
CA ILE A 35 -0.63 -14.27 -14.55
C ILE A 35 0.30 -13.57 -13.56
N ALA A 36 -0.05 -13.52 -12.27
CA ALA A 36 0.77 -12.85 -11.26
C ALA A 36 2.13 -13.53 -11.08
N GLU A 37 2.16 -14.86 -11.00
CA GLU A 37 3.39 -15.65 -10.89
C GLU A 37 4.26 -15.51 -12.15
N ALA A 38 3.65 -15.54 -13.34
CA ALA A 38 4.36 -15.32 -14.60
C ALA A 38 4.98 -13.92 -14.69
N ILE A 39 4.26 -12.88 -14.23
CA ILE A 39 4.78 -11.50 -14.19
C ILE A 39 5.94 -11.40 -13.18
N GLU A 40 5.81 -12.01 -12.00
CA GLU A 40 6.88 -12.03 -11.00
C GLU A 40 8.16 -12.69 -11.55
N ALA A 41 8.03 -13.84 -12.21
CA ALA A 41 9.15 -14.56 -12.84
C ALA A 41 9.81 -13.75 -13.97
N GLU A 42 9.01 -13.12 -14.84
CA GLU A 42 9.53 -12.30 -15.93
C GLU A 42 10.25 -11.05 -15.42
N VAL A 43 9.68 -10.38 -14.40
CA VAL A 43 10.33 -9.23 -13.77
C VAL A 43 11.63 -9.63 -13.09
N ALA A 44 11.66 -10.79 -12.43
CA ALA A 44 12.88 -11.31 -11.82
C ALA A 44 13.98 -11.53 -12.87
N THR A 45 13.64 -12.16 -13.99
CA THR A 45 14.54 -12.39 -15.13
C THR A 45 15.10 -11.08 -15.67
N ARG A 46 14.24 -10.09 -15.95
CA ARG A 46 14.68 -8.80 -16.52
C ARG A 46 15.50 -7.95 -15.57
N LYS A 47 15.28 -8.05 -14.25
CA LYS A 47 15.93 -7.22 -13.24
C LYS A 47 17.14 -7.90 -12.60
N GLY A 48 17.37 -9.19 -12.87
CA GLY A 48 18.41 -9.99 -12.24
C GLY A 48 18.21 -10.17 -10.72
N LYS A 49 17.01 -9.90 -10.22
CA LYS A 49 16.64 -10.04 -8.81
C LYS A 49 15.14 -10.19 -8.65
N THR A 50 14.71 -10.97 -7.67
CA THR A 50 13.30 -11.14 -7.34
C THR A 50 12.70 -9.82 -6.84
N ILE A 51 11.57 -9.43 -7.41
CA ILE A 51 10.74 -8.33 -6.93
C ILE A 51 9.42 -8.96 -6.47
N PRO A 52 9.23 -9.18 -5.16
CA PRO A 52 8.20 -10.09 -4.66
C PRO A 52 6.79 -9.60 -4.96
N LEU A 53 5.83 -10.52 -5.11
CA LEU A 53 4.42 -10.18 -5.04
C LEU A 53 4.10 -9.56 -3.68
N ASN A 54 3.48 -8.38 -3.70
CA ASN A 54 3.06 -7.66 -2.49
C ASN A 54 1.57 -7.88 -2.24
N ILE A 55 1.09 -7.43 -1.08
CA ILE A 55 -0.33 -7.54 -0.72
C ILE A 55 -1.29 -6.95 -1.77
N ASP A 56 -0.93 -5.83 -2.39
CA ASP A 56 -1.77 -5.20 -3.39
C ASP A 56 -1.90 -6.08 -4.64
N GLY A 57 -0.79 -6.71 -5.07
CA GLY A 57 -0.82 -7.70 -6.14
C GLY A 57 -1.61 -8.96 -5.79
N ALA A 58 -1.44 -9.49 -4.58
CA ALA A 58 -2.18 -10.68 -4.14
C ALA A 58 -3.70 -10.42 -4.05
N THR A 59 -4.10 -9.26 -3.55
CA THR A 59 -5.52 -8.88 -3.52
C THR A 59 -6.08 -8.60 -4.92
N ALA A 60 -5.27 -8.03 -5.84
CA ALA A 60 -5.68 -7.86 -7.24
C ALA A 60 -5.95 -9.21 -7.93
N VAL A 61 -5.17 -10.25 -7.63
CA VAL A 61 -5.44 -11.63 -8.10
C VAL A 61 -6.81 -12.09 -7.62
N ILE A 62 -7.08 -11.99 -6.32
CA ILE A 62 -8.35 -12.40 -5.72
C ILE A 62 -9.52 -11.63 -6.35
N TYR A 63 -9.41 -10.32 -6.51
CA TYR A 63 -10.48 -9.53 -7.13
C TYR A 63 -10.72 -9.89 -8.58
N GLY A 64 -9.66 -10.20 -9.34
CA GLY A 64 -9.76 -10.70 -10.71
C GLY A 64 -10.51 -12.05 -10.76
N GLU A 65 -10.14 -12.99 -9.89
CA GLU A 65 -10.81 -14.30 -9.78
C GLU A 65 -12.29 -14.18 -9.41
N LEU A 66 -12.64 -13.20 -8.58
CA LEU A 66 -14.04 -12.92 -8.21
C LEU A 66 -14.81 -12.12 -9.27
N GLY A 67 -14.17 -11.74 -10.38
CA GLY A 67 -14.81 -11.04 -11.49
C GLY A 67 -15.09 -9.56 -11.24
N PHE A 68 -14.41 -8.93 -10.27
CA PHE A 68 -14.59 -7.51 -10.01
C PHE A 68 -14.01 -6.66 -11.14
N PRO A 69 -14.76 -5.65 -11.63
CA PRO A 69 -14.19 -4.65 -12.53
C PRO A 69 -13.03 -3.90 -11.86
N PRO A 70 -11.89 -3.66 -12.55
CA PRO A 70 -10.73 -3.00 -11.96
C PRO A 70 -11.04 -1.68 -11.24
N PRO A 71 -11.92 -0.78 -11.74
CA PRO A 71 -12.26 0.45 -11.01
C PRO A 71 -12.90 0.22 -9.64
N LEU A 72 -13.65 -0.89 -9.45
CA LEU A 72 -14.32 -1.21 -8.19
C LEU A 72 -13.33 -1.67 -7.12
N THR A 73 -12.21 -2.29 -7.51
CA THR A 73 -11.20 -2.83 -6.58
C THR A 73 -10.65 -1.76 -5.63
N ARG A 74 -10.56 -0.52 -6.11
CA ARG A 74 -10.16 0.63 -5.28
C ARG A 74 -11.17 0.90 -4.17
N GLY A 75 -12.46 0.73 -4.43
CA GLY A 75 -13.52 0.86 -3.44
C GLY A 75 -13.40 -0.19 -2.33
N LEU A 76 -13.14 -1.45 -2.69
CA LEU A 76 -12.91 -2.53 -1.73
C LEU A 76 -11.70 -2.24 -0.83
N PHE A 77 -10.62 -1.73 -1.41
CA PHE A 77 -9.45 -1.28 -0.64
C PHE A 77 -9.81 -0.15 0.33
N VAL A 78 -10.52 0.88 -0.12
CA VAL A 78 -10.93 2.01 0.73
C VAL A 78 -11.79 1.52 1.89
N LEU A 79 -12.80 0.68 1.65
CA LEU A 79 -13.66 0.15 2.70
C LEU A 79 -12.86 -0.62 3.78
N SER A 80 -11.94 -1.48 3.37
CA SER A 80 -11.06 -2.22 4.29
C SER A 80 -10.22 -1.27 5.15
N ARG A 81 -9.65 -0.21 4.56
CA ARG A 81 -8.83 0.78 5.29
C ARG A 81 -9.65 1.70 6.18
N SER A 82 -10.90 2.03 5.80
CA SER A 82 -11.80 2.88 6.57
C SER A 82 -12.07 2.32 7.97
N VAL A 83 -12.16 0.98 8.12
CA VAL A 83 -12.34 0.35 9.44
C VAL A 83 -11.16 0.63 10.37
N GLY A 84 -9.93 0.47 9.87
CA GLY A 84 -8.73 0.75 10.66
C GLY A 84 -8.56 2.24 10.98
N ILE A 85 -8.90 3.12 10.03
CA ILE A 85 -8.88 4.57 10.26
C ILE A 85 -9.89 4.96 11.34
N LEU A 86 -11.10 4.40 11.32
CA LEU A 86 -12.11 4.62 12.35
C LEU A 86 -11.60 4.18 13.73
N ALA A 87 -11.04 2.98 13.84
CA ALA A 87 -10.50 2.46 15.09
C ALA A 87 -9.39 3.37 15.64
N HIS A 88 -8.41 3.76 14.81
CA HIS A 88 -7.35 4.68 15.22
C HIS A 88 -7.87 6.06 15.61
N ALA A 89 -8.86 6.60 14.88
CA ALA A 89 -9.45 7.89 15.21
C ALA A 89 -10.19 7.84 16.57
N TRP A 90 -10.89 6.73 16.83
CA TRP A 90 -11.54 6.51 18.12
C TRP A 90 -10.53 6.38 19.25
N GLU A 91 -9.52 5.52 19.11
CA GLU A 91 -8.42 5.40 20.09
C GLU A 91 -7.80 6.76 20.39
N GLN A 92 -7.45 7.53 19.35
CA GLN A 92 -6.84 8.85 19.53
C GLN A 92 -7.79 9.86 20.19
N SER A 93 -9.10 9.76 20.01
CA SER A 93 -10.06 10.65 20.68
C SER A 93 -10.18 10.41 22.18
N GLN A 94 -9.74 9.24 22.67
CA GLN A 94 -9.73 8.89 24.08
C GLN A 94 -8.44 9.35 24.79
N GLU A 95 -7.42 9.77 24.03
CA GLU A 95 -6.17 10.28 24.58
C GLU A 95 -6.29 11.73 25.04
N SER A 96 -5.69 12.07 26.18
CA SER A 96 -5.62 13.46 26.67
C SER A 96 -4.55 14.29 25.96
N ASP A 97 -3.71 13.65 25.15
CA ASP A 97 -2.63 14.29 24.42
C ASP A 97 -3.18 15.24 23.34
N ARG A 98 -2.52 16.39 23.18
CA ARG A 98 -2.84 17.32 22.09
C ARG A 98 -2.53 16.67 20.75
N ASN A 99 -3.32 17.04 19.73
CA ASN A 99 -3.10 16.59 18.37
C ASN A 99 -1.66 16.88 17.93
N LYS A 100 -0.92 15.85 17.55
CA LYS A 100 0.50 15.94 17.21
C LYS A 100 0.64 16.61 15.85
N GLY A 101 1.58 17.55 15.73
CA GLY A 101 1.96 18.08 14.42
C GLY A 101 2.52 16.97 13.51
N PRO A 102 2.53 17.17 12.19
CA PRO A 102 2.95 16.13 11.24
C PRO A 102 4.43 15.75 11.36
N LEU A 103 5.26 16.60 11.99
CA LEU A 103 6.69 16.37 12.22
C LEU A 103 7.09 16.82 13.63
N PRO A 104 8.09 16.15 14.23
CA PRO A 104 8.83 16.70 15.36
C PRO A 104 9.41 18.08 15.01
N LYS A 105 9.49 18.99 15.99
CA LYS A 105 9.92 20.39 15.75
C LYS A 105 11.38 20.47 15.29
N GLU A 106 12.18 19.49 15.63
CA GLU A 106 13.58 19.34 15.23
C GLU A 106 13.76 18.90 13.78
N TRP A 107 12.72 18.35 13.13
CA TRP A 107 12.77 17.79 11.77
C TRP A 107 11.93 18.60 10.79
N LEU A 108 11.89 19.92 10.98
CA LEU A 108 11.28 20.80 9.99
C LEU A 108 12.07 20.76 8.68
N TRP A 109 11.37 21.00 7.58
CA TRP A 109 11.97 21.05 6.26
C TRP A 109 13.06 22.13 6.19
N ALA A 110 14.14 21.84 5.47
CA ALA A 110 15.16 22.82 5.19
C ALA A 110 14.59 23.87 4.22
N TYR A 111 14.56 25.13 4.64
CA TYR A 111 14.13 26.22 3.76
C TYR A 111 15.18 26.48 2.69
N SER A 112 14.80 26.28 1.43
CA SER A 112 15.63 26.59 0.26
C SER A 112 15.15 27.84 -0.50
N GLY A 113 14.28 28.65 0.12
CA GLY A 113 13.75 29.88 -0.47
C GLY A 113 14.61 31.12 -0.16
N THR A 114 14.05 32.29 -0.41
CA THR A 114 14.74 33.57 -0.19
C THR A 114 14.96 33.84 1.29
N PRO A 115 16.17 34.23 1.74
CA PRO A 115 16.41 34.54 3.14
C PRO A 115 15.49 35.66 3.65
N ALA A 116 15.31 35.71 4.98
CA ALA A 116 14.55 36.77 5.62
C ALA A 116 15.08 38.15 5.18
N ARG A 117 14.15 39.02 4.77
CA ARG A 117 14.44 40.38 4.28
C ARG A 117 13.43 41.36 4.87
N PRO A 118 13.81 42.62 5.13
CA PRO A 118 12.90 43.63 5.64
C PRO A 118 11.78 43.93 4.63
N PHE A 119 10.64 44.39 5.13
CA PHE A 119 9.56 44.86 4.29
C PHE A 119 9.94 46.21 3.65
N PRO A 120 9.67 46.45 2.35
CA PRO A 120 10.02 47.72 1.72
C PRO A 120 9.29 48.89 2.40
N GLY A 121 10.05 49.83 2.98
CA GLY A 121 9.53 51.00 3.69
C GLY A 121 9.85 51.03 5.19
N ASP A 122 10.25 49.91 5.78
CA ASP A 122 10.84 49.84 7.13
C ASP A 122 12.35 50.06 7.03
N SER A 123 12.75 51.30 6.74
CA SER A 123 14.13 51.76 6.87
C SER A 123 14.12 53.05 7.69
N ASP A 124 14.71 53.00 8.89
CA ASP A 124 15.32 54.19 9.49
C ASP A 124 16.41 54.73 8.56
#